data_AF-A0A1F9SE67-F1
#
_entry.id   AF-A0A1F9SE67-F1
#
_cell.length_a   1.000
_cell.length_b   1.000
_cell.length_c   1.000
_cell.angle_alpha   90.00
_cell.angle_beta   90.00
_cell.angle_gamma   90.00
#
_symmetry.space_group_name_H-M   'P 1'
#
loop_
_entity.id
_entity.type
_entity.pdbx_description
1 polymer ?
#
loop_
_entity_poly.entity_id
_entity_poly.type
_entity_poly.pdbx_seq_one_letter_code
_entity_poly.pdbx_strand_id
1 'polypeptide(L)'
;MFCAVVEPLLDLYLDDRLVPVQARWVEKHAARCHACAAKLAAGRRLKAALRGTGAPAMPDGFKARLLALAQAMPSAKALAEELPSPDLRPSAALAFGLAALAVFVSGSLLGPGLPSQACSDSGSSVCFFGGRDK
;
A
#
# COMPACT_ATOMS: atom_id res chain seq x y z
N MET A 1 12.70 -5.67 -16.46
CA MET A 1 13.78 -5.53 -15.44
C MET A 1 13.26 -5.09 -14.06
N PHE A 2 12.11 -5.62 -13.57
CA PHE A 2 11.67 -5.41 -12.18
C PHE A 2 10.95 -6.64 -11.61
N CYS A 3 11.32 -7.83 -12.09
CA CYS A 3 10.62 -9.06 -11.72
C CYS A 3 10.71 -9.33 -10.22
N ALA A 4 11.86 -9.02 -9.60
CA ALA A 4 12.07 -9.15 -8.16
C ALA A 4 11.09 -8.32 -7.30
N VAL A 5 10.60 -7.18 -7.83
CA VAL A 5 9.63 -6.32 -7.13
C VAL A 5 8.19 -6.80 -7.36
N VAL A 6 7.90 -7.31 -8.57
CA VAL A 6 6.57 -7.78 -8.96
C VAL A 6 6.24 -9.14 -8.35
N GLU A 7 7.25 -10.00 -8.21
CA GLU A 7 7.11 -11.36 -7.70
C GLU A 7 6.36 -11.46 -6.35
N PRO A 8 6.73 -10.73 -5.29
CA PRO A 8 5.98 -10.75 -4.03
C PRO A 8 4.56 -10.17 -4.14
N LEU A 9 4.29 -9.35 -5.17
CA LEU A 9 2.95 -8.79 -5.41
C LEU A 9 2.03 -9.77 -6.15
N LEU A 10 2.55 -10.83 -6.78
CA LEU A 10 1.73 -11.77 -7.55
C LEU A 10 0.75 -12.52 -6.66
N ASP A 11 1.16 -12.94 -5.46
CA ASP A 11 0.28 -13.64 -4.52
C ASP A 11 -0.83 -12.72 -4.02
N LEU A 12 -0.49 -11.48 -3.66
CA LEU A 12 -1.46 -10.45 -3.27
C LEU A 12 -2.43 -10.12 -4.41
N TYR A 13 -1.94 -10.10 -5.65
CA TYR A 13 -2.78 -9.89 -6.84
C TYR A 13 -3.75 -11.06 -7.04
N LEU A 14 -3.29 -12.30 -6.90
CA LEU A 14 -4.14 -13.47 -7.01
C LEU A 14 -5.24 -13.49 -5.94
N ASP A 15 -4.96 -12.97 -4.74
CA ASP A 15 -5.90 -12.84 -3.62
C ASP A 15 -6.82 -11.62 -3.69
N ASP A 16 -6.76 -10.81 -4.76
CA ASP A 16 -7.51 -9.54 -4.90
C ASP A 16 -7.22 -8.54 -3.74
N ARG A 17 -6.01 -8.60 -3.16
CA ARG A 17 -5.59 -7.76 -2.01
C ARG A 17 -4.76 -6.54 -2.39
N LEU A 18 -4.46 -6.35 -3.66
CA LEU A 18 -3.74 -5.16 -4.13
C LEU A 18 -4.67 -3.97 -4.33
N VAL A 19 -4.18 -2.76 -4.04
CA VAL A 19 -4.90 -1.54 -4.45
C VAL A 19 -4.92 -1.42 -5.97
N PRO A 20 -5.92 -0.74 -6.58
CA PRO A 20 -6.10 -0.72 -8.04
C PRO A 20 -4.87 -0.24 -8.83
N VAL A 21 -4.08 0.68 -8.27
CA VAL A 21 -2.85 1.19 -8.90
C VAL A 21 -1.80 0.09 -9.00
N GLN A 22 -1.62 -0.72 -7.96
CA GLN A 22 -0.67 -1.83 -7.93
C GLN A 22 -1.11 -2.97 -8.85
N ALA A 23 -2.42 -3.27 -8.88
CA ALA A 23 -2.97 -4.29 -9.77
C ALA A 23 -2.68 -3.96 -11.26
N ARG A 24 -2.96 -2.71 -11.68
CA ARG A 24 -2.64 -2.24 -13.03
C ARG A 24 -1.14 -2.33 -13.35
N TRP A 25 -0.29 -2.10 -12.36
CA TRP A 25 1.16 -2.21 -12.53
C TRP A 25 1.62 -3.65 -12.75
N VAL A 26 1.10 -4.60 -11.96
CA VAL A 26 1.33 -6.05 -12.12
C VAL A 26 0.87 -6.52 -13.50
N GLU A 27 -0.32 -6.10 -13.95
CA GLU A 27 -0.87 -6.43 -15.26
C GLU A 27 -0.01 -5.90 -16.40
N LYS A 28 0.39 -4.63 -16.33
CA LYS A 28 1.28 -4.01 -17.33
C LYS A 28 2.64 -4.72 -17.40
N HIS A 29 3.15 -5.18 -16.26
CA HIS A 29 4.39 -5.95 -16.22
C HIS A 29 4.22 -7.35 -16.82
N ALA A 30 3.17 -8.08 -16.43
CA ALA A 30 2.88 -9.42 -16.93
C ALA A 30 2.66 -9.44 -18.44
N ALA A 31 2.06 -8.39 -19.01
CA ALA A 31 1.92 -8.23 -20.47
C ALA A 31 3.25 -8.16 -21.23
N ARG A 32 4.35 -7.80 -20.54
CA ARG A 32 5.70 -7.63 -21.14
C ARG A 32 6.70 -8.68 -20.68
N CYS A 33 6.39 -9.46 -19.63
CA CYS A 33 7.29 -10.43 -19.04
C CYS A 33 6.65 -11.83 -19.01
N HIS A 34 7.10 -12.71 -19.91
CA HIS A 34 6.60 -14.08 -20.01
C HIS A 34 6.78 -14.89 -18.72
N ALA A 35 7.86 -14.68 -17.97
CA ALA A 35 8.10 -15.38 -16.71
C ALA A 35 7.05 -15.04 -15.65
N CYS A 36 6.75 -13.75 -15.45
CA CYS A 36 5.72 -13.32 -14.51
C CYS A 36 4.31 -13.70 -14.99
N ALA A 37 4.05 -13.64 -16.30
CA ALA A 37 2.78 -14.12 -16.87
C ALA A 37 2.57 -15.62 -16.63
N ALA A 38 3.61 -16.44 -16.80
CA ALA A 38 3.56 -17.88 -16.54
C ALA A 38 3.28 -18.18 -15.06
N LYS A 39 3.94 -17.46 -14.13
CA LYS A 39 3.67 -17.58 -12.68
C LYS A 39 2.22 -17.23 -12.33
N LEU A 40 1.70 -16.11 -12.86
CA LEU A 40 0.30 -15.73 -12.68
C LEU A 40 -0.68 -16.77 -13.23
N ALA A 41 -0.41 -17.29 -14.43
CA ALA A 41 -1.24 -18.32 -15.04
C ALA A 41 -1.24 -19.61 -14.22
N ALA A 42 -0.09 -20.04 -13.71
CA ALA A 42 0.03 -21.20 -12.81
C ALA A 42 -0.76 -20.99 -11.51
N GLY A 43 -0.62 -19.83 -10.86
CA GLY A 43 -1.37 -19.50 -9.65
C GLY A 43 -2.90 -19.46 -9.87
N ARG A 44 -3.35 -18.91 -11.01
CA ARG A 44 -4.78 -18.92 -11.39
C ARG A 44 -5.31 -20.34 -11.60
N ARG A 45 -4.54 -21.21 -12.26
CA ARG A 45 -4.91 -22.62 -12.46
C ARG A 45 -5.01 -23.36 -11.11
N LEU A 46 -4.06 -23.15 -10.22
CA LEU A 46 -4.09 -23.73 -8.87
C LEU A 46 -5.33 -23.27 -8.10
N LYS A 47 -5.62 -21.97 -8.08
CA LYS A 47 -6.84 -21.44 -7.43
C LYS A 47 -8.12 -22.00 -8.03
N ALA A 48 -8.19 -22.14 -9.36
CA ALA A 48 -9.33 -22.73 -10.02
C ALA A 48 -9.51 -24.21 -9.62
N ALA A 49 -8.42 -24.97 -9.55
CA ALA A 49 -8.46 -26.36 -9.10
C ALA A 49 -8.96 -26.47 -7.64
N LEU A 50 -8.46 -25.61 -6.74
CA LEU A 50 -8.90 -25.59 -5.34
C LEU A 50 -10.37 -25.16 -5.19
N ARG A 51 -10.87 -24.24 -6.01
CA ARG A 51 -12.31 -23.92 -6.03
C ARG A 51 -13.17 -25.10 -6.51
N GLY A 52 -12.59 -25.99 -7.30
CA GLY A 52 -13.25 -27.20 -7.80
C GLY A 52 -13.35 -28.34 -6.79
N THR A 53 -12.60 -28.34 -5.68
CA THR A 53 -12.60 -29.46 -4.72
C THR A 53 -13.84 -29.52 -3.81
N GLY A 54 -14.79 -28.61 -4.00
CA GLY A 54 -15.99 -28.50 -3.17
C GLY A 54 -15.69 -27.81 -1.84
N ALA A 55 -16.60 -26.95 -1.40
CA ALA A 55 -16.54 -26.40 -0.05
C ALA A 55 -16.87 -27.51 0.96
N PRO A 56 -16.22 -27.54 2.14
CA PRO A 56 -16.61 -28.46 3.20
C PRO A 56 -18.08 -28.24 3.57
N ALA A 57 -18.79 -29.32 3.90
CA ALA A 57 -20.16 -29.22 4.38
C ALA A 57 -20.21 -28.33 5.62
N MET A 58 -21.10 -27.34 5.60
CA MET A 58 -21.30 -26.44 6.74
C MET A 58 -21.95 -27.25 7.88
N PRO A 59 -21.43 -27.19 9.11
CA PRO A 59 -22.01 -27.94 10.22
C PRO A 59 -23.43 -27.48 10.54
N ASP A 60 -24.26 -28.42 11.00
CA ASP A 60 -25.65 -28.15 11.34
C ASP A 60 -25.78 -27.03 12.37
N GLY A 61 -26.76 -26.14 12.16
CA GLY A 61 -27.01 -25.01 13.06
C GLY A 61 -25.99 -23.87 12.97
N PHE A 62 -24.90 -23.97 12.19
CA PHE A 62 -23.91 -22.90 12.05
C PHE A 62 -24.55 -21.58 11.59
N LYS A 63 -25.42 -21.63 10.56
CA LYS A 63 -26.15 -20.46 10.05
C LYS A 63 -27.04 -19.83 11.12
N ALA A 64 -27.75 -20.63 11.91
CA ALA A 64 -28.62 -20.13 12.98
C ALA A 64 -27.78 -19.44 14.08
N ARG A 65 -26.64 -20.03 14.46
CA ARG A 65 -25.71 -19.43 15.42
C ARG A 65 -25.08 -18.14 14.90
N LEU A 66 -24.73 -18.09 13.62
CA LEU A 66 -24.19 -16.89 12.97
C LEU A 66 -25.22 -15.75 12.95
N LEU A 67 -26.48 -16.06 12.64
CA LEU A 67 -27.57 -15.09 12.66
C LEU A 67 -27.88 -14.59 14.07
N ALA A 68 -27.88 -15.48 15.06
CA ALA A 68 -28.04 -15.09 16.47
C ALA A 68 -26.92 -14.16 16.94
N LEU A 69 -25.66 -14.44 16.55
CA LEU A 69 -24.53 -13.55 16.82
C LEU A 69 -24.69 -12.19 16.13
N ALA A 70 -25.12 -12.18 14.86
CA ALA A 70 -25.34 -10.95 14.11
C ALA A 70 -26.44 -10.07 14.72
N GLN A 71 -27.50 -10.68 15.28
CA GLN A 71 -28.58 -9.96 15.95
C GLN A 71 -28.20 -9.47 17.36
N ALA A 72 -27.30 -10.19 18.04
CA ALA A 72 -26.80 -9.78 19.36
C ALA A 72 -25.76 -8.64 19.27
N MET A 73 -25.15 -8.41 18.10
CA MET A 73 -24.24 -7.29 17.93
C MET A 73 -25.02 -5.97 17.92
N PRO A 74 -24.58 -4.94 18.67
CA PRO A 74 -25.17 -3.63 18.61
C PRO A 74 -25.08 -3.08 17.18
N SER A 75 -26.16 -2.47 16.71
CA SER A 75 -26.18 -1.89 15.37
C SER A 75 -25.10 -0.83 15.22
N ALA A 76 -24.55 -0.65 14.02
CA ALA A 76 -23.57 0.39 13.75
C ALA A 76 -24.07 1.80 14.13
N LYS A 77 -25.38 2.03 14.16
CA LYS A 77 -25.99 3.27 14.68
C LYS A 77 -25.82 3.44 16.18
N ALA A 78 -25.99 2.38 16.97
CA ALA A 78 -25.81 2.43 18.42
C ALA A 78 -24.34 2.72 18.78
N LEU A 79 -23.39 2.11 18.04
CA LEU A 79 -21.96 2.43 18.18
C LEU A 79 -21.62 3.87 17.76
N ALA A 80 -22.32 4.42 16.76
CA ALA A 80 -22.09 5.80 16.32
C ALA A 80 -22.60 6.83 17.35
N GLU A 81 -23.61 6.49 18.16
CA GLU A 81 -24.11 7.35 19.25
C GLU A 81 -23.20 7.36 20.48
N GLU A 82 -22.53 6.25 20.79
CA GLU A 82 -21.60 6.18 21.93
C GLU A 82 -20.22 6.77 21.63
N LEU A 83 -19.87 6.96 20.35
CA LEU A 83 -18.63 7.62 20.01
C LEU A 83 -18.80 9.12 20.20
N PRO A 84 -17.99 9.78 21.06
CA PRO A 84 -18.02 11.22 21.17
C PRO A 84 -17.71 11.78 19.80
N SER A 85 -18.69 12.50 19.22
CA SER A 85 -18.49 13.24 17.98
C SER A 85 -17.24 14.09 18.18
N PRO A 86 -16.19 13.93 17.34
CA PRO A 86 -15.00 14.74 17.50
C PRO A 86 -15.44 16.18 17.27
N ASP A 87 -15.51 16.94 18.36
CA ASP A 87 -15.72 18.38 18.31
C ASP A 87 -14.49 18.94 17.60
N LEU A 88 -14.60 19.06 16.26
CA LEU A 88 -13.66 19.80 15.42
C LEU A 88 -13.83 21.28 15.76
N ARG A 89 -13.47 21.67 16.99
CA ARG A 89 -13.12 23.04 17.29
C ARG A 89 -11.72 23.21 16.69
N PRO A 90 -11.56 23.94 15.58
CA PRO A 90 -10.25 24.15 15.00
C PRO A 90 -9.40 24.86 16.04
N SER A 91 -8.51 24.12 16.69
CA SER A 91 -7.53 24.71 17.59
C SER A 91 -6.68 25.66 16.77
N ALA A 92 -6.44 26.88 17.28
CA ALA A 92 -5.60 27.87 16.62
C ALA A 92 -4.24 27.27 16.21
N ALA A 93 -3.72 26.31 16.99
CA ALA A 93 -2.49 25.58 16.68
C ALA A 93 -2.52 24.84 15.32
N LEU A 94 -3.67 24.27 14.93
CA LEU A 94 -3.82 23.54 13.66
C LEU A 94 -3.91 24.52 12.48
N ALA A 95 -4.55 25.67 12.67
CA ALA A 95 -4.59 26.74 11.69
C ALA A 95 -3.19 27.34 11.45
N PHE A 96 -2.42 27.59 12.51
CA PHE A 96 -1.03 28.04 12.40
C PHE A 96 -0.13 26.99 11.73
N GLY A 97 -0.32 25.70 12.05
CA GLY A 97 0.43 24.61 11.42
C GLY A 97 0.20 24.51 9.91
N LEU A 98 -1.07 24.57 9.46
CA LEU A 98 -1.40 24.55 8.04
C LEU A 98 -0.94 25.82 7.31
N ALA A 99 -1.04 26.99 7.94
CA ALA A 99 -0.54 28.24 7.37
C ALA A 99 0.98 28.22 7.20
N ALA A 100 1.74 27.75 8.21
CA ALA A 100 3.19 27.61 8.11
C ALA A 100 3.62 26.62 7.01
N LEU A 101 2.91 25.49 6.90
CA LEU A 101 3.17 24.49 5.85
C LEU A 101 2.89 25.04 4.45
N ALA A 102 1.79 25.79 4.27
CA ALA A 102 1.46 26.44 3.01
C ALA A 102 2.52 27.48 2.60
N VAL A 103 3.03 28.26 3.55
CA VAL A 103 4.13 29.22 3.32
C VAL A 103 5.43 28.49 2.94
N PHE A 104 5.75 27.37 3.59
CA PHE A 104 6.98 26.60 3.32
C PHE A 104 6.96 25.93 1.93
N VAL A 105 5.81 25.39 1.53
CA VAL A 105 5.63 24.78 0.20
C VAL A 105 5.67 25.86 -0.89
N SER A 106 5.11 27.04 -0.64
CA SER A 106 5.14 28.16 -1.59
C SER A 106 6.52 28.81 -1.69
N GLY A 107 7.24 28.93 -0.58
CA GLY A 107 8.61 29.47 -0.54
C GLY A 107 9.65 28.57 -1.23
N SER A 108 9.35 27.29 -1.41
CA SER A 108 10.21 26.35 -2.15
C SER A 108 10.04 26.43 -3.68
N LEU A 109 8.99 27.09 -4.19
CA LEU A 109 8.85 27.35 -5.64
C LEU A 109 9.52 28.65 -6.09
N LEU A 110 9.71 29.62 -5.18
CA LEU A 110 10.44 30.87 -5.41
C LEU A 110 11.56 31.04 -4.36
N GLY A 111 12.52 30.11 -4.33
CA GLY A 111 13.72 30.18 -3.48
C GLY A 111 14.99 29.98 -4.32
N PRO A 112 16.09 30.69 -3.99
CA PRO A 112 17.24 30.90 -4.87
C PRO A 112 18.01 29.61 -5.12
N GLY A 113 18.62 29.51 -6.31
CA GLY A 113 19.42 28.37 -6.72
C GLY A 113 20.38 27.91 -5.63
N LEU A 114 20.27 26.63 -5.26
CA LEU A 114 21.25 25.94 -4.45
C LEU A 114 22.63 26.15 -5.11
N PRO A 115 23.62 26.74 -4.42
CA PRO A 115 24.98 26.68 -4.90
C PRO A 115 25.34 25.20 -5.01
N SER A 116 25.69 24.79 -6.22
CA SER A 116 26.48 23.60 -6.49
C SER A 116 27.51 23.46 -5.38
N GLN A 117 27.56 22.31 -4.71
CA GLN A 117 28.66 21.94 -3.84
C GLN A 117 29.94 22.01 -4.68
N ALA A 118 30.56 23.19 -4.70
CA ALA A 118 31.94 23.36 -5.04
C ALA A 118 32.69 22.62 -3.94
N CYS A 119 33.45 21.62 -4.37
CA CYS A 119 34.47 20.97 -3.59
C CYS A 119 35.23 22.03 -2.78
N SER A 120 35.02 22.04 -1.47
CA SER A 120 35.93 22.76 -0.58
C SER A 120 37.19 21.92 -0.51
N ASP A 121 38.12 22.29 -1.37
CA ASP A 121 39.52 21.91 -1.34
C ASP A 121 40.14 22.51 -0.06
N SER A 122 40.19 21.71 0.99
CA SER A 122 41.09 21.92 2.12
C SER A 122 41.45 20.59 2.76
N GLY A 123 42.45 19.93 2.16
CA GLY A 123 43.44 19.10 2.87
C GLY A 123 42.93 17.83 3.56
N SER A 124 43.25 16.69 2.94
CA SER A 124 43.36 15.35 3.55
C SER A 124 42.06 14.69 4.06
N SER A 125 41.40 13.91 3.21
CA SER A 125 41.47 12.44 3.29
C SER A 125 40.48 11.79 2.32
N VAL A 126 41.01 10.75 1.68
CA VAL A 126 40.43 9.87 0.67
C VAL A 126 39.05 9.32 1.07
N CYS A 127 38.03 9.50 0.24
CA CYS A 127 36.88 8.60 0.18
C CYS A 127 36.87 7.88 -1.17
N PHE A 128 37.51 6.71 -1.15
CA PHE A 128 37.48 5.69 -2.17
C PHE A 128 36.05 5.13 -2.24
N PHE A 129 35.37 5.23 -3.38
CA PHE A 129 34.29 4.30 -3.71
C PHE A 129 34.64 3.61 -5.01
N GLY A 130 35.30 2.46 -4.83
CA GLY A 130 35.66 1.55 -5.90
C GLY A 130 34.40 1.01 -6.57
N GLY A 131 34.37 1.14 -7.90
CA GLY A 131 33.55 0.30 -8.74
C GLY A 131 33.96 -1.16 -8.58
N ARG A 132 32.97 -2.04 -8.63
CA ARG A 132 33.19 -3.45 -8.90
C ARG A 132 32.21 -3.89 -9.97
N ASP A 133 32.70 -3.81 -11.19
CA ASP A 133 32.20 -4.58 -12.32
C ASP A 133 32.57 -6.05 -12.10
N LYS A 134 31.56 -6.93 -12.13
CA LYS A 134 31.55 -8.23 -12.83
C LYS A 134 30.19 -8.89 -12.68
#